data_AF-A0A3N5MM93-F1
#
_entry.id   AF-A0A3N5MM93-F1
#
_cell.length_a   1.000
_cell.length_b   1.000
_cell.length_c   1.000
_cell.angle_alpha   90.00
_cell.angle_beta   90.00
_cell.angle_gamma   90.00
#
_symmetry.space_group_name_H-M   'P 1'
#
loop_
_entity.id
_entity.type
_entity.pdbx_description
1 polymer ?
#
loop_
_entity_poly.entity_id
_entity_poly.type
_entity_poly.pdbx_seq_one_letter_code
_entity_poly.pdbx_strand_id
1 'polypeptide(L)'
;MARGRKPLIALSEAKHIAEKRGEVRYFRHEPDMICSFVIYITGLVAHVRIKRIERIRITPGWLEREAAEDLAVLRFIASSPEISRELWVYTPKGTFRFFRVL
;
A
#
# COMPACT_ATOMS: atom_id res chain seq x y z
N MET A 1 15.99 -11.25 13.76
CA MET A 1 14.55 -10.92 13.69
C MET A 1 14.29 -9.58 14.36
N ALA A 2 14.21 -8.48 13.60
CA ALA A 2 13.83 -7.16 14.11
C ALA A 2 12.52 -6.72 13.45
N ARG A 3 11.40 -7.31 13.90
CA ARG A 3 10.05 -7.04 13.40
C ARG A 3 9.42 -5.76 13.98
N GLY A 4 10.03 -5.07 14.96
CA GLY A 4 9.34 -4.03 15.74
C GLY A 4 9.55 -2.56 15.33
N ARG A 5 10.76 -2.12 14.96
CA ARG A 5 11.06 -0.68 14.77
C ARG A 5 10.86 -0.16 13.35
N LYS A 6 11.18 -0.96 12.34
CA LYS A 6 11.09 -0.57 10.92
C LYS A 6 9.65 -0.49 10.35
N PRO A 7 8.62 -1.22 10.85
CA PRO A 7 7.24 -1.05 10.37
C PRO A 7 6.70 0.36 10.65
N LEU A 8 7.07 0.96 11.78
CA LEU A 8 6.62 2.30 12.17
C LEU A 8 7.16 3.39 11.25
N ILE A 9 8.40 3.25 10.76
CA ILE A 9 9.01 4.22 9.83
C ILE A 9 8.26 4.21 8.50
N ALA A 10 8.00 3.02 7.94
CA ALA A 10 7.26 2.90 6.69
C ALA A 10 5.84 3.48 6.81
N LEU A 11 5.14 3.21 7.92
CA LEU A 11 3.82 3.77 8.18
C LEU A 11 3.86 5.29 8.36
N SER A 12 4.85 5.82 9.08
CA SER A 12 5.02 7.26 9.28
C SER A 12 5.35 8.00 7.98
N GLU A 13 6.21 7.44 7.14
CA GLU A 13 6.53 8.01 5.84
C GLU A 13 5.33 7.93 4.88
N ALA A 14 4.65 6.78 4.85
CA ALA A 14 3.43 6.62 4.07
C ALA A 14 2.37 7.63 4.50
N LYS A 15 2.25 7.90 5.80
CA LYS A 15 1.36 8.92 6.34
C LYS A 15 1.65 10.30 5.75
N HIS A 16 2.90 10.74 5.79
CA HIS A 16 3.26 12.05 5.24
C HIS A 16 3.00 12.16 3.73
N ILE A 17 3.21 11.06 2.98
CA ILE A 17 2.91 11.02 1.54
C ILE A 17 1.39 11.05 1.31
N ALA A 18 0.62 10.31 2.10
CA ALA A 18 -0.83 10.21 1.97
C ALA A 18 -1.53 11.53 2.30
N GLU A 19 -1.11 12.23 3.37
CA GLU A 19 -1.67 13.53 3.78
C GLU A 19 -1.42 14.63 2.74
N LYS A 20 -0.36 14.52 1.93
CA LYS A 20 -0.13 15.41 0.79
C LYS A 20 -1.06 15.14 -0.40
N ARG A 21 -1.63 13.93 -0.49
CA ARG A 21 -2.54 13.56 -1.58
C ARG A 21 -4.00 13.87 -1.26
N GLY A 22 -4.38 13.86 0.01
CA GLY A 22 -5.75 14.13 0.43
C GLY A 22 -6.00 13.82 1.90
N GLU A 23 -7.27 13.74 2.28
CA GLU A 23 -7.68 13.39 3.65
C GLU A 23 -7.48 11.88 3.87
N VAL A 24 -6.78 11.50 4.95
CA VAL A 24 -6.40 10.11 5.18
C VAL A 24 -7.21 9.51 6.34
N ARG A 25 -7.81 8.35 6.12
CA ARG A 25 -8.43 7.55 7.18
C ARG A 25 -7.69 6.23 7.35
N TYR A 26 -7.06 6.08 8.50
CA TYR A 26 -6.35 4.87 8.89
C TYR A 26 -7.29 3.84 9.48
N PHE A 27 -7.00 2.57 9.21
CA PHE A 27 -7.66 1.46 9.88
C PHE A 27 -6.74 0.88 10.95
N ARG A 28 -7.33 0.25 11.97
CA ARG A 28 -6.54 -0.56 12.90
C ARG A 28 -5.97 -1.74 12.14
N HIS A 29 -4.71 -2.07 12.38
CA HIS A 29 -4.07 -3.24 11.77
C HIS A 29 -4.69 -4.51 12.36
N GLU A 30 -5.65 -5.08 11.64
CA GLU A 30 -6.25 -6.39 11.92
C GLU A 30 -5.98 -7.35 10.74
N PRO A 31 -5.89 -8.67 10.98
CA PRO A 31 -5.52 -9.64 9.95
C PRO A 31 -6.37 -9.57 8.67
N ASP A 32 -7.66 -9.26 8.80
CA ASP A 32 -8.63 -9.28 7.71
C ASP A 32 -8.79 -7.91 7.01
N MET A 33 -7.98 -6.92 7.39
CA MET A 33 -8.06 -5.61 6.76
C MET A 33 -7.58 -5.67 5.32
N ILE A 34 -8.45 -5.26 4.40
CA ILE A 34 -8.16 -5.24 2.96
C ILE A 34 -7.10 -4.18 2.62
N CYS A 35 -7.16 -3.03 3.27
CA CYS A 35 -6.25 -1.91 3.05
C CYS A 35 -5.71 -1.36 4.39
N SER A 36 -4.53 -0.76 4.33
CA SER A 36 -3.88 -0.12 5.48
C SER A 36 -4.54 1.22 5.82
N PHE A 37 -4.96 1.96 4.81
CA PHE A 37 -5.70 3.22 4.93
C PHE A 37 -6.41 3.55 3.61
N VAL A 38 -7.30 4.53 3.67
CA VAL A 38 -7.88 5.19 2.48
C VAL A 38 -7.45 6.64 2.42
N ILE A 39 -7.30 7.16 1.20
CA ILE A 39 -7.10 8.58 0.92
C ILE A 39 -8.33 9.07 0.16
N TYR A 40 -9.03 10.07 0.71
CA TYR A 40 -10.09 10.79 0.03
C TYR A 40 -9.47 11.94 -0.75
N ILE A 41 -9.62 11.87 -2.07
CA ILE A 41 -9.18 12.86 -3.04
C ILE A 41 -10.44 13.34 -3.76
N THR A 42 -10.48 14.60 -4.19
CA THR A 42 -11.66 15.12 -4.91
C THR A 42 -11.96 14.25 -6.15
N GLY A 43 -13.11 13.57 -6.14
CA GLY A 43 -13.55 12.68 -7.21
C GLY A 43 -12.92 11.27 -7.22
N LEU A 44 -12.11 10.91 -6.21
CA LEU A 44 -11.40 9.63 -6.17
C LEU A 44 -11.16 9.16 -4.72
N VAL A 45 -11.41 7.88 -4.44
CA VAL A 45 -11.02 7.22 -3.20
C VAL A 45 -9.88 6.26 -3.50
N ALA A 46 -8.70 6.48 -2.91
CA ALA A 46 -7.58 5.58 -3.03
C ALA A 46 -7.52 4.62 -1.83
N HIS A 47 -7.75 3.34 -2.07
CA HIS A 47 -7.56 2.26 -1.12
C HIS A 47 -6.12 1.77 -1.18
N VAL A 48 -5.36 2.00 -0.11
CA VAL A 48 -3.92 1.77 -0.09
C VAL A 48 -3.57 0.60 0.80
N ARG A 49 -2.79 -0.34 0.28
CA ARG A 49 -2.14 -1.39 1.07
C ARG A 49 -0.62 -1.20 1.03
N ILE A 50 0.01 -1.16 2.21
CA ILE A 50 1.47 -1.10 2.30
C ILE A 50 2.04 -2.52 2.36
N LYS A 51 3.01 -2.80 1.49
CA LYS A 51 3.83 -4.00 1.52
C LYS A 51 5.29 -3.62 1.70
N ARG A 52 5.95 -4.17 2.71
CA ARG A 52 7.41 -4.08 2.81
C ARG A 52 8.04 -5.28 2.12
N ILE A 53 9.05 -5.03 1.29
CA ILE A 53 9.86 -6.07 0.67
C ILE A 53 11.29 -6.02 1.19
N GLU A 54 11.92 -7.19 1.36
CA GLU A 54 13.28 -7.31 1.89
C GLU A 54 14.36 -7.28 0.80
N ARG A 55 13.97 -7.55 -0.44
CA ARG A 55 14.84 -7.53 -1.62
C ARG A 55 14.07 -6.83 -2.74
N ILE A 56 14.76 -6.17 -3.65
CA ILE A 56 14.17 -5.77 -4.93
C ILE A 56 14.87 -6.59 -5.99
N ARG A 57 14.10 -7.41 -6.72
CA ARG A 57 14.49 -7.80 -8.07
C ARG A 57 13.74 -6.89 -9.04
N ILE A 58 14.41 -6.49 -10.12
CA ILE A 58 13.91 -5.49 -11.08
C ILE A 58 12.99 -6.15 -12.12
N THR A 59 12.12 -7.08 -11.72
CA THR A 59 11.16 -7.68 -12.65
C THR A 59 9.74 -7.57 -12.11
N PRO A 60 8.78 -7.11 -12.92
CA PRO A 60 7.36 -7.07 -12.55
C PRO A 60 6.85 -8.43 -12.07
N GLY A 61 7.20 -9.52 -12.77
CA GLY A 61 6.77 -10.86 -12.39
C GLY A 61 7.33 -11.36 -11.04
N TRP A 62 8.46 -10.83 -10.56
CA TRP A 62 8.91 -11.12 -9.20
C TRP A 62 8.05 -10.37 -8.17
N LEU A 63 7.74 -9.10 -8.43
CA LEU A 63 6.88 -8.31 -7.55
C LEU A 63 5.47 -8.88 -7.46
N GLU A 64 4.89 -9.29 -8.59
CA GLU A 64 3.57 -9.93 -8.63
C GLU A 64 3.52 -11.18 -7.77
N ARG A 65 4.56 -12.01 -7.79
CA ARG A 65 4.65 -13.21 -6.93
C ARG A 65 4.76 -12.86 -5.46
N GLU A 66 5.64 -11.91 -5.12
CA GLU A 66 5.86 -11.51 -3.71
C GLU A 66 4.69 -10.75 -3.10
N ALA A 67 3.92 -10.04 -3.93
CA ALA A 67 2.75 -9.29 -3.51
C ALA A 67 1.43 -9.99 -3.89
N ALA A 68 1.46 -11.27 -4.27
CA ALA A 68 0.29 -11.96 -4.83
C ALA A 68 -0.93 -11.89 -3.91
N GLU A 69 -0.73 -12.14 -2.61
CA GLU A 69 -1.78 -12.06 -1.59
C GLU A 69 -2.30 -10.63 -1.43
N ASP A 70 -1.41 -9.64 -1.31
CA ASP A 70 -1.77 -8.23 -1.17
C ASP A 70 -2.55 -7.71 -2.40
N LEU A 71 -2.15 -8.15 -3.60
CA LEU A 71 -2.82 -7.84 -4.87
C LEU A 71 -4.19 -8.52 -4.95
N ALA A 72 -4.30 -9.78 -4.55
CA ALA A 72 -5.57 -10.51 -4.52
C ALA A 72 -6.55 -9.85 -3.56
N VAL A 73 -6.08 -9.46 -2.37
CA VAL A 73 -6.90 -8.78 -1.36
C VAL A 73 -7.39 -7.43 -1.89
N LEU A 74 -6.50 -6.61 -2.47
CA LEU A 74 -6.88 -5.33 -3.07
C LEU A 74 -7.93 -5.49 -4.18
N ARG A 75 -7.86 -6.59 -4.96
CA ARG A 75 -8.82 -6.88 -6.04
C ARG A 75 -10.24 -7.19 -5.57
N PHE A 76 -10.46 -7.47 -4.28
CA PHE A 76 -11.83 -7.55 -3.73
C PHE A 76 -12.54 -6.20 -3.67
N ILE A 77 -11.79 -5.09 -3.71
CA ILE A 77 -12.37 -3.76 -3.81
C ILE A 77 -12.89 -3.57 -5.24
N ALA A 78 -14.11 -3.02 -5.34
CA ALA A 78 -14.76 -2.71 -6.60
C ALA A 78 -13.84 -1.88 -7.52
N SER A 79 -13.90 -2.18 -8.82
CA SER A 79 -13.21 -1.41 -9.85
C SER A 79 -14.16 -0.37 -10.42
N SER A 80 -13.86 0.91 -10.20
CA SER A 80 -14.58 2.03 -10.81
C SER A 80 -13.64 3.21 -11.09
N PRO A 81 -14.01 4.17 -11.95
CA PRO A 81 -13.22 5.38 -12.18
C PRO A 81 -12.93 6.18 -10.90
N GLU A 82 -13.84 6.15 -9.94
CA GLU A 82 -13.78 6.85 -8.65
C GLU A 82 -13.00 6.06 -7.59
N ILE A 83 -12.54 4.84 -7.89
CA ILE A 83 -11.80 3.99 -6.96
C ILE A 83 -10.40 3.67 -7.51
N SER A 84 -9.38 4.07 -6.76
CA SER A 84 -7.99 3.64 -6.98
C SER A 84 -7.63 2.54 -5.98
N ARG A 85 -7.13 1.40 -6.46
CA ARG A 85 -6.55 0.34 -5.62
C ARG A 85 -5.05 0.45 -5.74
N GLU A 86 -4.36 0.72 -4.64
CA GLU A 86 -2.93 1.02 -4.67
C GLU A 86 -2.14 0.09 -3.75
N LEU A 87 -1.13 -0.55 -4.32
CA LEU A 87 -0.08 -1.23 -3.58
C LEU A 87 1.11 -0.28 -3.41
N TRP A 88 1.42 0.06 -2.17
CA TRP A 88 2.56 0.90 -1.82
C TRP A 88 3.68 0.01 -1.28
N VAL A 89 4.73 -0.15 -2.08
CA VAL A 89 5.84 -1.03 -1.77
C VAL A 89 6.96 -0.25 -1.10
N TYR A 90 7.19 -0.52 0.17
CA TYR A 90 8.33 0.03 0.91
C TYR A 90 9.58 -0.82 0.68
N THR A 91 10.58 -0.21 0.08
CA THR A 91 11.77 -0.90 -0.40
C THR A 91 12.86 -0.99 0.67
N PRO A 92 13.84 -1.92 0.56
CA PRO A 92 14.96 -1.99 1.50
C PRO A 92 15.80 -0.71 1.55
N LYS A 93 15.77 0.10 0.48
CA LYS A 93 16.47 1.38 0.37
C LYS A 93 15.75 2.52 1.10
N GLY A 94 14.63 2.26 1.76
CA GLY A 94 13.88 3.27 2.51
C GLY A 94 13.08 4.20 1.62
N THR A 95 12.56 3.70 0.50
CA THR A 95 11.72 4.50 -0.42
C THR A 95 10.46 3.76 -0.79
N PHE A 96 9.40 4.49 -1.13
CA PHE A 96 8.16 3.92 -1.65
C PHE A 96 8.17 3.80 -3.17
N ARG A 97 7.58 2.71 -3.67
CA ARG A 97 7.12 2.57 -5.05
C ARG A 97 5.60 2.38 -5.04
N PHE A 98 4.91 3.06 -5.93
CA PHE A 98 3.45 3.06 -6.00
C PHE A 98 2.98 2.30 -7.23
N PHE A 99 2.05 1.36 -7.03
CA PHE A 99 1.48 0.57 -8.11
C PHE A 99 -0.04 0.65 -8.05
N ARG A 100 -0.67 1.01 -9.16
CA ARG A 100 -2.13 0.91 -9.31
C ARG A 100 -2.48 -0.52 -9.71
N VAL A 101 -3.49 -1.09 -9.05
CA VAL A 101 -4.02 -2.42 -9.33
C VAL A 101 -5.24 -2.30 -10.25
N LEU A 102 -5.15 -2.94 -11.41
CA LEU A 102 -6.20 -3.04 -12.42
C LEU A 102 -7.10 -4.27 -12.16
#